data_AF-A0A1Y1KVJ3-F1
#
_entry.id   AF-A0A1Y1KVJ3-F1
#
_cell.length_a   1.000
_cell.length_b   1.000
_cell.length_c   1.000
_cell.angle_alpha   90.00
_cell.angle_beta   90.00
_cell.angle_gamma   90.00
#
_symmetry.space_group_name_H-M   'P 1'
#
loop_
_entity.id
_entity.type
_entity.pdbx_description
1 polymer ?
#
loop_
_entity_poly.entity_id
_entity_poly.type
_entity_poly.pdbx_seq_one_letter_code
_entity_poly.pdbx_strand_id
1 'polypeptide(L)'
;VERAVDDGVNVVKAITRDPRLVPGAGATEIQLSARIQAQGEKTPGLSQYAIKKYGEAFEVIPRTLAESCGLDATEVLSKLYAAHHKNEDGDTGVDVENNDNTGTLDANSEGILDLLTSKSWAIKLATEAARTVLSVDQIIVARQAGGPKPPGPNPNWDED
;
A
#
# COMPACT_ATOMS: atom_id res chain seq x y z
N VAL A 1 -6.30 9.54 -19.61
CA VAL A 1 -5.36 10.64 -19.86
C VAL A 1 -5.61 11.79 -18.90
N GLU A 2 -6.81 12.38 -18.86
CA GLU A 2 -7.18 13.46 -17.92
C GLU A 2 -6.77 13.20 -16.46
N ARG A 3 -7.17 12.06 -15.88
CA ARG A 3 -6.79 11.68 -14.51
C ARG A 3 -5.27 11.65 -14.26
N ALA A 4 -4.49 11.18 -15.22
CA ALA A 4 -3.03 11.12 -15.08
C ALA A 4 -2.39 12.51 -15.12
N VAL A 5 -2.99 13.44 -15.88
CA VAL A 5 -2.57 14.84 -15.89
C VAL A 5 -2.88 15.49 -14.54
N ASP A 6 -4.08 15.26 -13.99
CA ASP A 6 -4.48 15.77 -12.69
C ASP A 6 -3.56 15.25 -11.57
N ASP A 7 -3.26 13.95 -11.58
CA ASP A 7 -2.32 13.33 -10.63
C ASP A 7 -0.92 13.93 -10.77
N GLY A 8 -0.43 14.13 -12.00
CA GLY A 8 0.87 14.77 -12.26
C GLY A 8 0.94 16.22 -11.75
N VAL A 9 -0.12 17.01 -11.95
CA VAL A 9 -0.21 18.38 -11.41
C VAL A 9 -0.19 18.37 -9.88
N ASN A 10 -0.88 17.42 -9.25
CA ASN A 10 -0.89 17.27 -7.81
C ASN A 10 0.49 16.87 -7.26
N VAL A 11 1.23 16.01 -7.95
CA VAL A 11 2.62 15.64 -7.63
C VAL A 11 3.52 16.88 -7.70
N VAL A 12 3.46 17.65 -8.79
CA VAL A 12 4.25 18.88 -8.94
C VAL A 12 3.91 19.89 -7.83
N LYS A 13 2.63 20.05 -7.50
CA LYS A 13 2.20 20.90 -6.39
C LYS A 13 2.76 20.41 -5.05
N ALA A 14 2.77 19.11 -4.79
CA ALA A 14 3.34 18.55 -3.57
C ALA A 14 4.86 18.79 -3.49
N ILE A 15 5.58 18.64 -4.61
CA ILE A 15 7.02 18.94 -4.71
C ILE A 15 7.33 20.39 -4.31
N THR A 16 6.49 21.36 -4.69
CA THR A 16 6.71 22.77 -4.30
C THR A 16 6.63 23.01 -2.78
N ARG A 17 6.01 22.09 -2.03
CA ARG A 17 5.90 22.17 -0.57
C ARG A 17 6.97 21.34 0.14
N ASP A 18 7.24 20.15 -0.37
CA ASP A 18 8.25 19.24 0.14
C ASP A 18 8.94 18.55 -1.04
N PRO A 19 10.20 18.93 -1.37
CA PRO A 19 10.90 18.42 -2.54
C PRO A 19 11.59 17.08 -2.29
N ARG A 20 11.41 16.45 -1.13
CA ARG A 20 12.08 15.19 -0.79
C ARG A 20 11.48 14.03 -1.57
N LEU A 21 12.36 13.30 -2.26
CA LEU A 21 12.05 12.12 -3.05
C LEU A 21 12.67 10.88 -2.41
N VAL A 22 12.06 9.73 -2.68
CA VAL A 22 12.56 8.42 -2.27
C VAL A 22 12.54 7.44 -3.45
N PRO A 23 13.42 6.43 -3.48
CA PRO A 23 13.42 5.42 -4.52
C PRO A 23 12.07 4.68 -4.59
N GLY A 24 11.48 4.65 -5.79
CA GLY A 24 10.20 4.01 -6.07
C GLY A 24 10.32 2.51 -6.32
N ALA A 25 9.46 1.97 -7.18
CA ALA A 25 9.48 0.56 -7.61
C ALA A 25 9.49 -0.50 -6.47
N GLY A 26 9.00 -0.16 -5.29
CA GLY A 26 9.00 -1.05 -4.12
C GLY A 26 10.30 -1.05 -3.30
N ALA A 27 11.31 -0.27 -3.70
CA ALA A 27 12.60 -0.20 -3.02
C ALA A 27 12.48 0.38 -1.60
N THR A 28 11.75 1.50 -1.48
CA THR A 28 11.47 2.12 -0.17
C THR A 28 10.74 1.16 0.77
N GLU A 29 9.77 0.39 0.26
CA GLU A 29 8.98 -0.56 1.05
C GLU A 29 9.83 -1.73 1.59
N ILE A 30 10.73 -2.29 0.78
CA ILE A 30 11.67 -3.33 1.24
C ILE A 30 12.63 -2.76 2.29
N GLN A 31 13.15 -1.56 2.07
CA GLN A 31 14.05 -0.92 3.03
C GLN A 31 13.35 -0.62 4.37
N LEU A 32 12.08 -0.22 4.34
CA LEU A 32 11.26 -0.07 5.53
C LEU A 32 11.01 -1.40 6.23
N SER A 33 10.67 -2.46 5.48
CA SER A 33 10.50 -3.80 6.04
C SER A 33 11.74 -4.24 6.82
N ALA A 34 12.92 -4.15 6.21
CA ALA A 34 14.19 -4.55 6.84
C ALA A 34 14.46 -3.76 8.14
N ARG A 35 14.28 -2.43 8.11
CA ARG A 35 14.51 -1.58 9.29
C ARG A 35 13.50 -1.84 10.42
N ILE A 36 12.23 -2.06 10.08
CA ILE A 36 11.18 -2.37 11.06
C ILE A 36 11.42 -3.75 11.69
N GLN A 37 11.79 -4.75 10.89
CA GLN A 37 12.12 -6.08 11.40
C GLN A 37 13.33 -6.05 12.34
N ALA A 38 14.39 -5.31 11.99
CA ALA A 38 15.54 -5.10 12.85
C ALA A 38 15.17 -4.39 14.18
N GLN A 39 14.21 -3.46 14.13
CA GLN A 39 13.67 -2.84 15.35
C GLN A 39 12.85 -3.83 16.19
N GLY A 40 12.11 -4.74 15.53
CA GLY A 40 11.41 -5.84 16.17
C GLY A 40 12.36 -6.79 16.90
N GLU A 41 13.54 -7.07 16.33
CA GLU A 41 14.57 -7.91 16.98
C GLU A 41 15.12 -7.29 18.26
N LYS A 42 15.25 -5.96 18.30
CA LYS A 42 15.71 -5.22 19.48
C LYS A 42 14.64 -5.06 20.56
N THR A 43 13.37 -5.31 20.23
CA THR A 43 12.25 -5.09 21.14
C THR A 43 11.92 -6.38 21.89
N PRO A 44 11.99 -6.43 23.24
CA PRO A 44 11.63 -7.63 24.00
C PRO A 44 10.12 -7.79 24.17
N GLY A 45 9.68 -9.03 24.41
CA GLY A 45 8.29 -9.35 24.76
C GLY A 45 7.38 -9.56 23.55
N LEU A 46 6.06 -9.61 23.80
CA LEU A 46 5.05 -9.95 22.78
C LEU A 46 4.97 -8.93 21.64
N SER A 47 5.29 -7.66 21.90
CA SER A 47 5.28 -6.59 20.91
C SER A 47 6.25 -6.83 19.76
N GLN A 48 7.31 -7.63 19.97
CA GLN A 48 8.24 -8.04 18.92
C GLN A 48 7.53 -8.63 17.70
N TYR A 49 6.60 -9.55 17.94
CA TYR A 49 5.91 -10.26 16.87
C TYR A 49 5.02 -9.31 16.05
N ALA A 50 4.33 -8.39 16.72
CA ALA A 50 3.52 -7.38 16.05
C ALA A 50 4.37 -6.43 15.18
N ILE A 51 5.53 -6.00 15.68
CA ILE A 51 6.46 -5.15 14.92
C ILE A 51 6.97 -5.89 13.68
N LYS A 52 7.40 -7.16 13.83
CA LYS A 52 7.87 -7.97 12.71
C LYS A 52 6.78 -8.17 11.66
N LYS A 53 5.55 -8.48 12.07
CA LYS A 53 4.41 -8.62 11.15
C LYS A 53 4.01 -7.32 10.47
N TYR A 54 4.16 -6.18 11.14
CA TYR A 54 3.97 -4.88 10.52
C TYR A 54 5.03 -4.60 9.44
N GLY A 55 6.30 -4.99 9.66
CA GLY A 55 7.35 -4.93 8.66
C GLY A 55 7.07 -5.82 7.44
N GLU A 56 6.72 -7.08 7.68
CA GLU A 56 6.34 -8.05 6.63
C GLU A 56 5.18 -7.55 5.75
N ALA A 57 4.24 -6.77 6.31
CA ALA A 57 3.12 -6.22 5.56
C ALA A 57 3.56 -5.28 4.41
N PHE A 58 4.74 -4.65 4.50
CA PHE A 58 5.26 -3.80 3.42
C PHE A 58 5.66 -4.61 2.18
N GLU A 59 5.95 -5.91 2.32
CA GLU A 59 6.28 -6.78 1.17
C GLU A 59 5.15 -6.92 0.17
N VAL A 60 3.90 -6.64 0.59
CA VAL A 60 2.74 -6.76 -0.30
C VAL A 60 2.87 -5.85 -1.52
N ILE A 61 3.49 -4.67 -1.38
CA ILE A 61 3.63 -3.70 -2.46
C ILE A 61 4.56 -4.22 -3.57
N PRO A 62 5.84 -4.57 -3.31
CA PRO A 62 6.72 -5.15 -4.32
C PRO A 62 6.23 -6.51 -4.81
N ARG A 63 5.56 -7.32 -3.96
CA ARG A 63 4.92 -8.57 -4.38
C ARG A 63 3.85 -8.32 -5.44
N THR A 64 2.93 -7.39 -5.18
CA THR A 64 1.86 -7.04 -6.11
C THR A 64 2.40 -6.44 -7.41
N LEU A 65 3.49 -5.64 -7.35
CA LEU A 65 4.17 -5.17 -8.55
C LEU A 65 4.69 -6.34 -9.39
N ALA A 66 5.44 -7.27 -8.79
CA ALA A 66 5.98 -8.43 -9.49
C ALA A 66 4.88 -9.32 -10.10
N GLU A 67 3.83 -9.63 -9.32
CA GLU A 67 2.69 -10.43 -9.78
C GLU A 67 1.93 -9.76 -10.93
N SER A 68 1.71 -8.45 -10.86
CA SER A 68 1.01 -7.69 -11.90
C SER A 68 1.76 -7.67 -13.23
N CYS A 69 3.08 -7.87 -13.18
CA CYS A 69 3.97 -7.87 -14.34
C CYS A 69 4.29 -9.29 -14.83
N GLY A 70 3.71 -10.32 -14.22
CA GLY A 70 3.93 -11.72 -14.61
C GLY A 70 5.30 -12.29 -14.17
N LEU A 71 5.97 -11.64 -13.22
CA LEU A 71 7.23 -12.10 -12.64
C LEU A 71 6.97 -13.09 -11.49
N ASP A 72 7.95 -13.95 -11.21
CA ASP A 72 7.92 -14.76 -9.98
C ASP A 72 8.21 -13.85 -8.78
N ALA A 73 7.15 -13.46 -8.08
CA ALA A 73 7.25 -12.62 -6.89
C ALA A 73 8.11 -13.22 -5.78
N THR A 74 8.21 -14.54 -5.67
CA THR A 74 9.05 -15.18 -4.65
C THR A 74 10.52 -14.99 -4.98
N GLU A 75 10.88 -15.15 -6.24
CA GLU A 75 12.25 -14.94 -6.72
C GLU A 75 12.64 -13.46 -6.61
N VAL A 76 11.79 -12.57 -7.08
CA VAL A 76 12.02 -11.11 -7.03
C VAL A 76 12.20 -10.63 -5.60
N LEU A 77 11.29 -10.98 -4.68
CA LEU A 77 11.41 -10.58 -3.27
C LEU A 77 12.69 -11.11 -2.63
N SER A 78 13.09 -12.35 -2.95
CA SER A 78 14.33 -12.93 -2.43
C SER A 78 15.56 -12.14 -2.89
N LYS A 79 15.58 -11.70 -4.16
CA LYS A 79 16.65 -10.86 -4.70
C LYS A 79 16.66 -9.47 -4.07
N LEU A 80 15.49 -8.84 -3.92
CA LEU A 80 15.36 -7.55 -3.24
C LEU A 80 15.88 -7.62 -1.79
N TYR A 81 15.47 -8.64 -1.03
CA TYR A 81 16.00 -8.84 0.32
C TYR A 81 17.52 -8.96 0.34
N ALA A 82 18.10 -9.73 -0.57
CA ALA A 82 19.55 -9.89 -0.65
C ALA A 82 20.28 -8.57 -1.00
N ALA A 83 19.69 -7.73 -1.87
CA ALA A 83 20.26 -6.43 -2.23
C ALA A 83 20.23 -5.44 -1.06
N HIS A 84 19.06 -5.30 -0.43
CA HIS A 84 18.85 -4.36 0.68
C HIS A 84 19.59 -4.76 1.96
N HIS A 85 19.85 -6.05 2.18
CA HIS A 85 20.68 -6.52 3.30
C HIS A 85 22.19 -6.32 3.07
N LYS A 86 22.67 -6.40 1.83
CA LYS A 86 24.12 -6.37 1.54
C LYS A 86 24.68 -4.96 1.46
N ASN A 87 23.96 -4.06 0.82
CA ASN A 87 24.50 -2.75 0.49
C ASN A 87 24.00 -1.64 1.41
N GLU A 88 23.02 -1.90 2.27
CA GLU A 88 22.17 -0.89 2.94
C GLU A 88 21.51 0.13 1.97
N ASP A 89 21.74 -0.03 0.66
CA ASP A 89 21.17 0.77 -0.40
C ASP A 89 19.67 0.55 -0.45
N GLY A 90 18.93 1.65 -0.32
CA GLY A 90 17.47 1.68 -0.38
C GLY A 90 16.93 1.80 -1.80
N ASP A 91 17.79 1.62 -2.81
CA ASP A 91 17.54 2.05 -4.19
C ASP A 91 17.12 0.89 -5.10
N THR A 92 17.36 -0.37 -4.72
CA THR A 92 17.00 -1.53 -5.55
C THR A 92 15.49 -1.78 -5.55
N GLY A 93 14.84 -1.71 -6.71
CA GLY A 93 13.40 -1.93 -6.89
C GLY A 93 13.08 -3.09 -7.81
N VAL A 94 11.78 -3.33 -8.01
CA VAL A 94 11.25 -4.31 -8.97
C VAL A 94 11.43 -3.77 -10.39
N ASP A 95 12.05 -4.56 -11.27
CA ASP A 95 12.09 -4.26 -12.70
C ASP A 95 10.88 -4.89 -13.40
N VAL A 96 9.98 -4.04 -13.87
CA VAL A 96 8.75 -4.43 -14.57
C VAL A 96 9.01 -4.80 -16.03
N GLU A 97 9.97 -4.16 -16.69
CA GLU A 97 10.31 -4.47 -18.08
C GLU A 97 11.12 -5.76 -18.18
N ASN A 98 11.93 -6.02 -17.14
CA ASN A 98 12.70 -7.25 -16.96
C ASN A 98 13.57 -7.60 -18.18
N ASN A 99 14.15 -6.58 -18.82
CA ASN A 99 14.96 -6.73 -20.04
C ASN A 99 16.19 -7.63 -19.79
N ASP A 100 16.73 -7.61 -18.57
CA ASP A 100 17.91 -8.37 -18.16
C ASP A 100 17.59 -9.71 -17.50
N ASN A 101 16.31 -10.10 -17.41
CA ASN A 101 15.82 -11.29 -16.68
C ASN A 101 16.22 -11.36 -15.19
N THR A 102 16.60 -10.23 -14.59
CA THR A 102 16.97 -10.14 -13.17
C THR A 102 15.74 -9.95 -12.28
N GLY A 103 14.70 -9.28 -12.78
CA GLY A 103 13.51 -8.86 -12.05
C GLY A 103 13.74 -7.70 -11.08
N THR A 104 14.93 -7.08 -11.11
CA THR A 104 15.34 -6.00 -10.19
C THR A 104 16.12 -4.92 -10.93
N LEU A 105 15.90 -3.65 -10.59
CA LEU A 105 16.62 -2.49 -11.13
C LEU A 105 17.05 -1.54 -10.00
N ASP A 106 17.90 -0.58 -10.30
CA ASP A 106 18.18 0.56 -9.41
C ASP A 106 17.22 1.71 -9.73
N ALA A 107 16.26 1.94 -8.83
CA ALA A 107 15.19 2.90 -9.04
C ALA A 107 15.70 4.34 -9.09
N ASN A 108 16.82 4.65 -8.43
CA ASN A 108 17.41 5.98 -8.43
C ASN A 108 18.13 6.25 -9.76
N SER A 109 18.90 5.27 -10.24
CA SER A 109 19.56 5.32 -11.55
C SER A 109 18.57 5.40 -12.72
N GLU A 110 17.44 4.70 -12.62
CA GLU A 110 16.34 4.75 -13.61
C GLU A 110 15.41 5.96 -13.46
N GLY A 111 15.62 6.81 -12.44
CA GLY A 111 14.81 8.00 -12.20
C GLY A 111 13.38 7.72 -11.72
N ILE A 112 13.11 6.51 -11.24
CA ILE A 112 11.82 6.09 -10.68
C ILE A 112 11.76 6.54 -9.21
N LEU A 113 11.30 7.76 -9.00
CA LEU A 113 11.27 8.40 -7.69
C LEU A 113 9.84 8.73 -7.25
N ASP A 114 9.53 8.42 -6.00
CA ASP A 114 8.27 8.73 -5.35
C ASP A 114 8.42 9.90 -4.37
N LEU A 115 7.32 10.62 -4.12
CA LEU A 115 7.30 11.67 -3.11
C LEU A 115 7.30 11.10 -1.70
N LEU A 116 8.25 11.54 -0.86
CA LEU A 116 8.31 11.17 0.55
C LEU A 116 7.01 11.51 1.27
N THR A 117 6.45 12.69 1.00
CA THR A 117 5.20 13.15 1.63
C THR A 117 4.04 12.22 1.30
N SER A 118 3.92 11.79 0.05
CA SER A 118 2.85 10.88 -0.39
C SER A 118 2.96 9.54 0.32
N LYS A 119 4.16 8.93 0.33
CA LYS A 119 4.42 7.67 1.03
C LYS A 119 4.15 7.78 2.53
N SER A 120 4.61 8.86 3.18
CA SER A 120 4.40 9.07 4.62
C SER A 120 2.93 9.16 4.98
N TRP A 121 2.14 9.93 4.22
CA TRP A 121 0.70 10.01 4.43
C TRP A 121 -0.01 8.70 4.13
N ALA A 122 0.36 8.00 3.05
CA ALA A 122 -0.21 6.71 2.70
C ALA A 122 -0.04 5.70 3.84
N ILE A 123 1.18 5.58 4.39
CA ILE A 123 1.46 4.70 5.52
C ILE A 123 0.63 5.13 6.73
N LYS A 124 0.68 6.40 7.12
CA LYS A 124 -0.03 6.90 8.30
C LYS A 124 -1.54 6.63 8.23
N LEU A 125 -2.17 6.97 7.11
CA LEU A 125 -3.60 6.80 6.91
C LEU A 125 -3.99 5.32 6.83
N ALA A 126 -3.19 4.48 6.16
CA ALA A 126 -3.41 3.04 6.11
C ALA A 126 -3.33 2.41 7.50
N THR A 127 -2.33 2.78 8.31
CA THR A 127 -2.21 2.30 9.69
C THR A 127 -3.37 2.75 10.56
N GLU A 128 -3.79 4.01 10.45
CA GLU A 128 -4.93 4.55 11.20
C GLU A 128 -6.23 3.83 10.82
N ALA A 129 -6.47 3.63 9.53
CA ALA A 129 -7.63 2.89 9.03
C ALA A 129 -7.64 1.43 9.51
N ALA A 130 -6.52 0.73 9.38
CA ALA A 130 -6.39 -0.65 9.85
C ALA A 130 -6.63 -0.76 11.36
N ARG A 131 -6.08 0.17 12.15
CA ARG A 131 -6.29 0.21 13.60
C ARG A 131 -7.76 0.46 13.95
N THR A 132 -8.43 1.38 13.26
CA THR A 132 -9.86 1.63 13.46
C THR A 132 -10.68 0.37 13.17
N VAL A 133 -10.44 -0.29 12.03
CA VAL A 133 -11.15 -1.52 11.67
C VAL A 133 -10.91 -2.63 12.69
N LEU A 134 -9.66 -2.86 13.10
CA LEU A 134 -9.29 -3.89 14.07
C LEU A 134 -9.80 -3.61 15.50
N SER A 135 -10.09 -2.35 15.82
CA SER A 135 -10.63 -1.97 17.14
C SER A 135 -12.13 -2.21 17.30
N VAL A 136 -12.85 -2.51 16.21
CA VAL A 136 -14.27 -2.81 16.25
C VAL A 136 -14.45 -4.28 16.65
N ASP A 137 -14.94 -4.51 17.86
CA ASP A 137 -15.22 -5.87 18.37
C ASP A 137 -16.56 -6.43 17.86
N GLN A 138 -17.58 -5.58 17.74
CA GLN A 138 -18.93 -5.99 17.34
C GLN A 138 -19.61 -4.95 16.47
N ILE A 139 -20.35 -5.42 15.46
CA ILE A 139 -21.18 -4.61 14.59
C ILE A 139 -22.65 -5.00 14.82
N ILE A 140 -23.44 -4.06 15.32
CA ILE A 140 -24.90 -4.21 15.41
C ILE A 140 -25.51 -3.52 14.20
N VAL A 141 -25.94 -4.32 13.22
CA VAL A 141 -26.58 -3.80 12.01
C VAL A 141 -28.06 -3.51 12.32
N ALA A 142 -28.48 -2.26 12.17
CA ALA A 142 -29.89 -1.91 12.24
C ALA A 142 -30.65 -2.61 11.12
N ARG A 143 -31.78 -3.26 11.44
CA ARG A 143 -32.66 -3.80 10.41
C ARG A 143 -33.15 -2.65 9.53
N GLN A 144 -33.16 -2.87 8.22
CA GLN A 144 -33.81 -1.97 7.28
C GLN A 144 -35.23 -1.71 7.81
N ALA A 145 -35.54 -0.43 8.07
CA ALA A 145 -36.86 -0.05 8.52
C ALA A 145 -37.84 -0.55 7.47
N GLY A 146 -38.63 -1.57 7.82
CA GLY A 146 -39.78 -1.99 7.04
C GLY A 146 -40.76 -0.83 7.09
N GLY A 147 -40.63 0.12 6.16
CA GLY A 147 -41.58 1.20 5.99
C GLY A 147 -42.99 0.61 5.89
N PRO A 148 -44.03 1.35 6.31
CA PRO A 148 -45.39 0.87 6.25
C PRO A 148 -45.70 0.33 4.85
N LYS A 149 -46.31 -0.86 4.81
CA LYS A 149 -46.66 -1.55 3.56
C LYS A 149 -47.43 -0.56 2.68
N PRO A 150 -47.05 -0.36 1.40
CA PRO A 150 -47.79 0.54 0.52
C PRO A 150 -49.27 0.12 0.51
N PRO A 151 -50.21 1.08 0.54
CA PRO A 151 -51.64 0.78 0.50
C PRO A 151 -51.92 -0.17 -0.66
N GLY A 152 -52.60 -1.28 -0.39
CA GLY A 152 -53.02 -2.20 -1.44
C GLY A 152 -53.95 -1.51 -2.44
N PRO A 153 -54.11 -2.05 -3.66
CA PRO A 153 -55.09 -1.54 -4.61
C PRO A 153 -56.46 -1.59 -3.95
N ASN A 154 -57.09 -0.42 -3.78
CA ASN A 154 -58.42 -0.32 -3.23
C ASN A 154 -59.41 -0.46 -4.41
N PRO A 155 -60.27 -1.49 -4.46
CA PRO A 155 -61.13 -1.77 -5.62
C PRO A 155 -62.22 -0.71 -5.88
N ASN A 156 -62.42 0.23 -4.96
CA ASN A 156 -63.54 1.17 -4.98
C ASN A 156 -63.19 2.58 -5.51
N TRP A 157 -62.09 2.73 -6.26
CA TRP A 157 -61.69 4.03 -6.84
C TRP A 157 -62.39 4.35 -8.17
N ASP A 158 -63.12 3.38 -8.74
CA ASP A 158 -63.87 3.54 -10.00
C ASP A 158 -65.38 3.79 -9.77
N GLU A 159 -65.81 4.09 -8.54
CA GLU A 159 -67.24 4.28 -8.18
C GLU A 159 -67.63 5.72 -7.81
N ASP A 160 -66.91 6.76 -8.27
CA ASP A 160 -67.37 8.16 -8.22
C ASP A 160 -67.04 8.93 -9.51
#